data_AF-A0A0F9H7F3-F1
#
_entry.id   AF-A0A0F9H7F3-F1
#
_cell.length_a   1.000
_cell.length_b   1.000
_cell.length_c   1.000
_cell.angle_alpha   90.00
_cell.angle_beta   90.00
_cell.angle_gamma   90.00
#
_symmetry.space_group_name_H-M   'P 1'
#
loop_
_entity.id
_entity.type
_entity.pdbx_description
1 polymer ?
#
loop_
_entity_poly.entity_id
_entity_poly.type
_entity_poly.pdbx_seq_one_letter_code
_entity_poly.pdbx_strand_id
1 'polypeptide(L)' 'MEIKIIKKKIKDNEYVYSLHAEIDRKADELTFHQIEKALLNGEILEDYPDTGRGESCLVLGFSDDIPIHIV' A
#
# COMPACT_ATOMS: atom_id res chain seq x y z
N MET A 1 6.00 -9.03 -7.91
CA MET A 1 5.37 -9.11 -6.57
C MET A 1 3.99 -9.80 -6.62
N GLU A 2 3.54 -10.53 -5.58
CA GLU A 2 2.17 -11.08 -5.51
C GLU A 2 1.28 -10.37 -4.48
N ILE A 3 0.11 -9.89 -4.91
CA ILE A 3 -0.84 -9.16 -4.03
C ILE A 3 -1.27 -9.99 -2.80
N LYS A 4 -1.35 -11.33 -2.93
CA LYS A 4 -1.70 -12.22 -1.82
C LYS A 4 -0.68 -12.15 -0.67
N ILE A 5 0.60 -11.95 -0.99
CA ILE A 5 1.66 -11.82 0.00
C ILE A 5 1.49 -10.51 0.76
N ILE A 6 1.27 -9.39 0.04
CA ILE A 6 1.00 -8.09 0.65
C ILE A 6 -0.19 -8.18 1.61
N LYS A 7 -1.33 -8.71 1.14
CA LYS A 7 -2.54 -8.86 1.96
C LYS A 7 -2.31 -9.73 3.19
N LYS A 8 -1.47 -10.76 3.09
CA LYS A 8 -1.09 -11.58 4.24
C LYS A 8 -0.25 -10.79 5.24
N LYS A 9 0.77 -10.07 4.77
CA LYS A 9 1.64 -9.23 5.63
C LYS A 9 0.88 -8.14 6.38
N ILE A 10 -0.12 -7.50 5.74
CA ILE A 10 -0.99 -6.53 6.44
C ILE A 10 -1.80 -7.22 7.55
N LYS A 11 -2.46 -8.35 7.27
CA LYS A 11 -3.25 -9.08 8.28
C LYS A 11 -2.42 -9.55 9.47
N ASP A 12 -1.17 -9.91 9.22
CA ASP A 12 -0.24 -10.42 10.23
C ASP A 12 0.53 -9.27 10.94
N ASN A 13 0.29 -8.00 10.59
CA ASN A 13 1.05 -6.83 11.04
C ASN A 13 2.57 -6.95 10.79
N GLU A 14 2.96 -7.58 9.68
CA GLU A 14 4.34 -7.83 9.28
C GLU A 14 4.81 -6.84 8.20
N TYR A 15 4.76 -5.55 8.49
CA TYR A 15 5.22 -4.51 7.59
C TYR A 15 5.80 -3.32 8.35
N VAL A 16 6.54 -2.48 7.65
CA VAL A 16 7.05 -1.21 8.17
C VAL A 16 6.47 -0.06 7.37
N TYR A 17 6.34 1.09 8.00
CA TYR A 17 5.79 2.29 7.39
C TYR A 17 6.88 3.37 7.34
N SER A 18 7.10 3.95 6.16
CA SER A 18 8.14 4.96 5.99
C SER A 18 7.67 6.32 6.52
N LEU A 19 8.62 7.20 6.88
CA LEU A 19 8.29 8.57 7.26
C LEU A 19 7.64 9.34 6.11
N HIS A 20 8.06 9.09 4.87
CA HIS A 20 7.49 9.71 3.68
C HIS A 20 6.00 9.35 3.54
N ALA A 21 5.66 8.06 3.67
CA ALA A 21 4.28 7.61 3.61
C ALA A 21 3.41 8.21 4.74
N GLU A 22 3.97 8.43 5.94
CA GLU A 22 3.25 9.08 7.05
C GLU A 22 2.99 10.57 6.81
N ILE A 23 3.91 11.27 6.13
CA ILE A 23 3.71 12.67 5.73
C ILE A 23 2.62 12.74 4.66
N ASP A 24 2.70 11.91 3.63
CA ASP A 24 1.77 11.93 2.49
C ASP A 24 0.35 11.57 2.92
N ARG A 25 0.18 10.48 3.69
CA ARG A 25 -1.12 10.06 4.22
C ARG A 25 -1.81 11.17 5.04
N LYS A 26 -1.04 11.92 5.83
CA LYS A 26 -1.56 13.05 6.61
C LYS A 26 -1.95 14.23 5.73
N ALA A 27 -1.17 14.52 4.69
CA ALA A 27 -1.49 15.56 3.73
C ALA A 27 -2.79 15.25 2.97
N ASP A 28 -3.03 13.97 2.69
CA ASP A 28 -4.25 13.48 2.03
C ASP A 28 -5.42 13.22 3.01
N GLU A 29 -5.27 13.59 4.28
CA GLU A 29 -6.27 13.39 5.35
C GLU A 29 -6.74 11.93 5.52
N LEU A 30 -5.92 10.98 5.09
CA LEU A 30 -6.19 9.56 5.18
C LEU A 30 -5.84 9.06 6.59
N THR A 31 -6.59 8.12 7.11
CA THR A 31 -6.27 7.38 8.35
C THR A 31 -5.46 6.14 8.04
N PHE A 32 -4.73 5.62 9.03
CA PHE A 32 -3.97 4.39 8.87
C PHE A 32 -4.88 3.19 8.53
N HIS A 33 -6.07 3.15 9.14
CA HIS A 33 -7.09 2.15 8.83
C HIS A 33 -7.54 2.19 7.36
N GLN A 34 -7.68 3.37 6.75
CA GLN A 34 -8.02 3.49 5.33
C GLN A 34 -6.91 2.93 4.44
N ILE A 35 -5.64 3.12 4.79
CA ILE A 35 -4.51 2.53 4.06
C ILE A 35 -4.56 1.00 4.12
N GLU A 36 -4.73 0.42 5.30
CA GLU A 36 -4.82 -1.04 5.44
C GLU A 36 -6.03 -1.61 4.69
N LYS A 37 -7.20 -0.95 4.79
CA LYS A 37 -8.41 -1.35 4.05
C LYS A 37 -8.19 -1.31 2.55
N ALA A 38 -7.54 -0.26 2.05
CA ALA A 38 -7.18 -0.15 0.63
C ALA A 38 -6.23 -1.26 0.18
N LEU A 39 -5.18 -1.55 0.93
CA LEU A 39 -4.25 -2.66 0.63
C LEU A 39 -4.94 -4.03 0.64
N LEU A 40 -5.85 -4.27 1.59
CA LEU A 40 -6.60 -5.52 1.71
C LEU A 40 -7.61 -5.73 0.57
N ASN A 41 -8.16 -4.64 0.02
CA ASN A 41 -9.14 -4.68 -1.07
C ASN A 41 -8.51 -4.42 -2.45
N GLY A 42 -7.26 -4.01 -2.51
CA GLY A 42 -6.61 -3.56 -3.74
C GLY A 42 -6.04 -4.65 -4.63
N GLU A 43 -5.47 -4.19 -5.74
CA GLU A 43 -4.75 -4.95 -6.76
C GLU A 43 -3.44 -4.27 -7.12
N ILE A 44 -2.49 -5.03 -7.66
CA ILE A 44 -1.25 -4.47 -8.19
C ILE A 44 -1.57 -3.83 -9.54
N LEU A 45 -1.35 -2.52 -9.63
CA LEU A 45 -1.53 -1.75 -10.86
C LEU A 45 -0.24 -1.77 -11.71
N GLU A 46 0.92 -1.68 -11.07
CA GLU A 46 2.24 -1.72 -11.73
C GLU A 46 3.21 -2.58 -10.93
N ASP A 47 4.07 -3.35 -11.60
CA ASP A 47 5.10 -4.20 -10.98
C ASP A 47 6.49 -3.70 -11.41
N TYR A 48 7.39 -3.49 -10.45
CA TYR A 48 8.73 -2.95 -10.65
C TYR A 48 9.76 -3.95 -10.11
N PRO A 49 10.21 -4.93 -10.92
CA PRO A 49 11.10 -5.99 -10.44
C PRO A 49 12.48 -5.48 -10.01
N ASP A 50 12.95 -4.37 -10.57
CA ASP A 50 14.19 -3.71 -10.14
C ASP A 50 14.15 -2.21 -10.45
N THR A 51 14.25 -1.40 -9.41
CA THR A 51 14.33 0.07 -9.48
C THR A 51 15.73 0.61 -9.10
N GLY A 52 16.70 -0.27 -8.91
CA GLY A 52 17.97 0.03 -8.23
C GLY A 52 17.83 0.10 -6.70
N ARG A 53 16.61 -0.05 -6.17
CA ARG A 53 16.29 -0.11 -4.72
C ARG A 53 15.69 -1.46 -4.32
N GLY A 54 15.64 -2.42 -5.25
CA GLY A 54 14.95 -3.70 -5.10
C GLY A 54 13.60 -3.74 -5.81
N GLU A 55 12.92 -4.88 -5.64
CA GLU A 55 11.57 -5.15 -6.15
C GLU A 55 10.53 -4.31 -5.40
N SER A 56 9.63 -3.66 -6.12
CA SER A 56 8.50 -2.91 -5.59
C SER A 56 7.29 -3.00 -6.53
N CYS A 57 6.13 -2.50 -6.11
CA CYS A 57 4.94 -2.44 -6.95
C CYS A 57 4.05 -1.27 -6.53
N LEU A 58 3.24 -0.77 -7.45
CA LEU A 58 2.16 0.17 -7.17
C LEU A 58 0.87 -0.62 -6.93
N VAL A 59 0.24 -0.42 -5.77
CA VAL A 59 -1.07 -0.98 -5.44
C VAL A 59 -2.12 0.11 -5.60
N LEU A 60 -3.19 -0.20 -6.36
CA LEU A 60 -4.42 0.58 -6.34
C LEU A 60 -5.41 -0.11 -5.39
N GLY A 61 -5.84 0.61 -4.37
CA GLY A 61 -6.80 0.12 -3.38
C GLY A 61 -7.91 1.12 -3.10
N PHE A 62 -8.93 0.64 -2.39
CA PHE A 62 -10.08 1.45 -2.02
C PHE A 62 -10.41 1.31 -0.54
N SER A 63 -10.62 2.43 0.13
CA SER A 63 -11.31 2.48 1.40
C SER A 63 -12.66 3.16 1.20
N ASP A 64 -13.71 2.35 1.11
CA ASP A 64 -15.03 2.81 0.65
C ASP A 64 -14.90 3.39 -0.77
N ASP A 65 -15.35 4.61 -1.01
CA ASP A 65 -15.28 5.26 -2.33
C ASP A 65 -13.99 6.06 -2.55
N ILE A 66 -13.02 5.99 -1.64
CA ILE A 66 -11.76 6.74 -1.71
C ILE A 66 -10.69 5.86 -2.37
N PRO A 67 -10.26 6.18 -3.62
CA PRO A 67 -9.13 5.51 -4.26
C PRO A 67 -7.82 5.95 -3.61
N ILE A 68 -6.94 4.99 -3.32
CA ILE A 68 -5.65 5.24 -2.70
C ILE A 68 -4.59 4.45 -3.47
N HIS A 69 -3.53 5.13 -3.88
CA HIS A 69 -2.33 4.46 -4.38
C HIS A 69 -1.32 4.22 -3.26
N ILE A 70 -0.65 3.06 -3.26
CA ILE A 70 0.37 2.72 -2.27
C ILE A 70 1.59 2.12 -2.99
N VAL A 71 2.80 2.57 -2.63
CA VAL A 71 4.09 2.04 -3.10
C VAL A 71 4.93 1.58 -1.91
#